data_AF-A0A2A2F7Y0-F1
#
_entry.id   AF-A0A2A2F7Y0-F1
#
_cell.length_a   1.000
_cell.length_b   1.000
_cell.length_c   1.000
_cell.angle_alpha   90.00
_cell.angle_beta   90.00
_cell.angle_gamma   90.00
#
_symmetry.space_group_name_H-M   'P 1'
#
loop_
_entity.id
_entity.type
_entity.pdbx_description
1 polymer ?
#
loop_
_entity_poly.entity_id
_entity_poly.type
_entity_poly.pdbx_seq_one_letter_code
_entity_poly.pdbx_strand_id
1 'polypeptide(L)'
;MGRVSANAVQTHFGSWNEGLRAANLETTIQQTATKEDVIEAIQDLAAELGRPPKAQEMEQHGAWSVKVAQRCFGGWNHALRSAGFEPHKQWSISEEQLHREIERLADELGHVPSTIEMRDSGRYSVGSYARRYGTWQDAIEAAGFEYPGRPSGPEHPLWKGGYGDISYGPNWYRQRKRALERDGFECQMPGCPINRETHRERWDRDLNVHHITPLGAFIDADGVLHYERSNRLENLITLCQRHHMLWEEFAPLQPDIR
;
A
#
# COMPACT_ATOMS: atom_id res chain seq x y z
N MET A 1 37.30 52.90 -21.36
CA MET A 1 36.66 52.30 -20.17
C MET A 1 36.96 50.82 -20.17
N GLY A 2 37.88 50.37 -19.32
CA GLY A 2 38.33 48.97 -19.28
C GLY A 2 37.29 48.08 -18.61
N ARG A 3 36.95 46.95 -19.26
CA ARG A 3 36.13 45.90 -18.65
C ARG A 3 37.01 45.14 -17.66
N VAL A 4 36.75 45.28 -16.37
CA VAL A 4 37.35 44.42 -15.34
C VAL A 4 36.71 43.04 -15.45
N SER A 5 37.51 41.99 -15.58
CA SER A 5 37.01 40.61 -15.67
C SER A 5 36.64 40.09 -14.28
N ALA A 6 35.67 39.18 -14.21
CA ALA A 6 35.26 38.52 -12.96
C ALA A 6 36.45 37.86 -12.23
N ASN A 7 37.44 37.38 -12.99
CA ASN A 7 38.64 36.76 -12.46
C ASN A 7 39.56 37.78 -11.74
N ALA A 8 39.67 39.00 -12.26
CA ALA A 8 40.46 40.06 -11.61
C ALA A 8 39.85 40.50 -10.27
N VAL A 9 38.52 40.52 -10.16
CA VAL A 9 37.82 40.82 -8.90
C VAL A 9 38.02 39.71 -7.88
N GLN A 10 37.95 38.45 -8.30
CA GLN A 10 38.15 37.30 -7.41
C GLN A 10 39.58 37.23 -6.85
N THR A 11 40.61 37.50 -7.66
CA THR A 11 42.00 37.51 -7.20
C THR A 11 42.31 38.63 -6.20
N HIS A 12 41.68 39.80 -6.35
CA HIS A 12 41.96 40.96 -5.50
C HIS A 12 41.11 41.04 -4.22
N PHE A 13 39.86 40.58 -4.27
CA PHE A 13 38.91 40.73 -3.16
C PHE A 13 38.46 39.40 -2.55
N GLY A 14 38.95 38.26 -3.05
CA GLY A 14 38.59 36.91 -2.58
C GLY A 14 37.29 36.38 -3.21
N SER A 15 36.25 37.23 -3.27
CA SER A 15 34.98 36.91 -3.92
C SER A 15 34.36 38.13 -4.61
N TRP A 16 33.48 37.86 -5.57
CA TRP A 16 32.72 38.90 -6.29
C TRP A 16 31.91 39.79 -5.33
N ASN A 17 31.33 39.21 -4.27
CA ASN A 17 30.55 39.94 -3.28
C ASN A 17 31.40 40.82 -2.37
N GLU A 18 32.62 40.40 -2.04
CA GLU A 18 33.59 41.24 -1.31
C GLU A 18 34.05 42.42 -2.18
N GLY A 19 34.25 42.21 -3.48
CA GLY A 19 34.52 43.30 -4.43
C GLY A 19 33.39 44.32 -4.52
N LEU A 20 32.13 43.86 -4.51
CA LEU A 20 30.96 44.75 -4.50
C LEU A 20 30.81 45.52 -3.17
N ARG A 21 31.10 44.88 -2.02
CA ARG A 21 31.12 45.57 -0.71
C ARG A 21 32.23 46.63 -0.64
N ALA A 22 33.42 46.32 -1.15
CA ALA A 22 34.53 47.29 -1.21
C ALA A 22 34.22 48.48 -2.13
N ALA A 23 33.37 48.28 -3.14
CA ALA A 23 32.88 49.33 -4.03
C ALA A 23 31.65 50.09 -3.50
N ASN A 24 31.17 49.78 -2.29
CA ASN A 24 29.99 50.38 -1.65
C ASN A 24 28.71 50.29 -2.53
N LEU A 25 28.63 49.24 -3.35
CA LEU A 25 27.46 48.92 -4.17
C LEU A 25 26.55 47.96 -3.39
N GLU A 26 25.23 48.18 -3.44
CA GLU A 26 24.27 47.28 -2.80
C GLU A 26 24.39 45.88 -3.41
N THR A 27 24.99 44.96 -2.66
CA THR A 27 24.91 43.55 -2.99
C THR A 27 23.46 43.13 -2.82
N THR A 28 22.87 42.50 -3.84
CA THR A 28 21.73 41.61 -3.62
C THR A 28 22.21 40.49 -2.70
N ILE A 29 22.19 40.72 -1.39
CA ILE A 29 22.27 39.64 -0.42
C ILE A 29 21.02 38.83 -0.71
N GLN A 30 21.15 37.72 -1.45
CA GLN A 30 20.12 36.70 -1.39
C GLN A 30 20.01 36.35 0.08
N GLN A 31 18.98 36.87 0.76
CA GLN A 31 18.70 36.50 2.14
C GLN A 31 18.73 34.98 2.19
N THR A 32 19.70 34.43 2.90
CA THR A 32 19.72 33.01 3.19
C THR A 32 18.62 32.80 4.22
N ALA A 33 17.44 32.39 3.76
CA ALA A 33 16.33 32.02 4.62
C ALA A 33 16.83 31.15 5.77
N THR A 34 16.48 31.55 6.99
CA THR A 34 16.69 30.73 8.18
C THR A 34 15.70 29.57 8.20
N LYS A 35 15.85 28.65 9.16
CA LYS A 35 14.85 27.59 9.35
C LYS A 35 13.52 28.20 9.81
N GLU A 36 13.60 29.22 10.65
CA GLU A 36 12.49 29.96 11.23
C GLU A 36 11.68 30.67 10.14
N ASP A 37 12.33 31.37 9.22
CA ASP A 37 11.65 32.07 8.10
C ASP A 37 10.85 31.10 7.22
N VAL A 38 11.36 29.88 7.02
CA VAL A 38 10.70 28.84 6.24
C VAL A 38 9.53 28.23 7.01
N ILE A 39 9.65 28.06 8.33
CA ILE A 39 8.55 27.57 9.19
C ILE A 39 7.39 28.56 9.16
N GLU A 40 7.66 29.84 9.38
CA GLU A 40 6.65 30.90 9.38
C GLU A 40 5.92 30.94 8.03
N ALA A 41 6.67 30.93 6.92
CA ALA A 41 6.06 30.91 5.59
C ALA A 41 5.17 29.69 5.31
N ILE A 42 5.50 28.51 5.86
CA ILE A 42 4.66 27.32 5.75
C ILE A 42 3.40 27.47 6.60
N GLN A 43 3.50 28.03 7.81
CA GLN A 43 2.38 28.26 8.72
C GLN A 43 1.40 29.29 8.18
N ASP A 44 1.89 30.40 7.63
CA ASP A 44 1.07 31.44 7.02
C ASP A 44 0.26 30.91 5.85
N LEU A 45 0.92 30.20 4.93
CA LEU A 45 0.24 29.60 3.78
C LEU A 45 -0.74 28.51 4.22
N ALA A 46 -0.43 27.76 5.29
CA ALA A 46 -1.36 26.78 5.83
C ALA A 46 -2.60 27.44 6.46
N ALA A 47 -2.44 28.59 7.13
CA ALA A 47 -3.53 29.36 7.71
C ALA A 47 -4.45 29.92 6.61
N GLU A 48 -3.88 30.39 5.50
CA GLU A 48 -4.66 30.83 4.32
C GLU A 48 -5.45 29.68 3.69
N LEU A 49 -4.83 28.51 3.53
CA LEU A 49 -5.44 27.35 2.88
C LEU A 49 -6.37 26.55 3.81
N GLY A 50 -6.34 26.79 5.12
CA GLY A 50 -7.01 25.98 6.15
C GLY A 50 -6.49 24.55 6.28
N ARG A 51 -5.31 24.27 5.70
CA ARG A 51 -4.64 22.96 5.70
C ARG A 51 -3.16 23.14 5.34
N PRO A 52 -2.28 22.16 5.64
CA PRO A 52 -0.89 22.27 5.21
C PRO A 52 -0.77 22.47 3.68
N PRO A 53 0.23 23.22 3.19
CA PRO A 53 0.43 23.41 1.76
C PRO A 53 1.07 22.18 1.10
N LYS A 54 0.67 21.91 -0.15
CA LYS A 54 1.41 21.03 -1.05
C LYS A 54 2.67 21.74 -1.54
N ALA A 55 3.69 20.98 -1.93
CA ALA A 55 4.92 21.54 -2.50
C ALA A 55 4.65 22.48 -3.69
N GLN A 56 3.71 22.13 -4.58
CA GLN A 56 3.33 22.99 -5.70
C GLN A 56 2.65 24.29 -5.25
N GLU A 57 1.85 24.25 -4.18
CA GLU A 57 1.18 25.44 -3.63
C GLU A 57 2.21 26.37 -2.97
N MET A 58 3.21 25.81 -2.29
CA MET A 58 4.35 26.59 -1.79
C MET A 58 5.16 27.23 -2.92
N GLU A 59 5.38 26.51 -4.03
CA GLU A 59 6.13 27.05 -5.17
C GLU A 59 5.36 28.18 -5.89
N GLN A 60 4.03 28.18 -5.81
CA GLN A 60 3.17 29.16 -6.48
C GLN A 60 2.83 30.36 -5.59
N HIS A 61 2.64 30.15 -4.29
CA HIS A 61 2.05 31.12 -3.37
C HIS A 61 2.89 31.35 -2.11
N GLY A 62 3.91 30.54 -1.86
CA GLY A 62 4.76 30.64 -0.68
C GLY A 62 5.84 31.71 -0.79
N ALA A 63 6.24 32.28 0.34
CA ALA A 63 7.33 33.26 0.42
C ALA A 63 8.71 32.67 0.08
N TRP A 64 8.85 31.34 0.19
CA TRP A 64 10.09 30.61 -0.10
C TRP A 64 9.86 29.42 -1.02
N SER A 65 10.77 29.19 -1.96
CA SER A 65 10.70 28.01 -2.83
C SER A 65 10.86 26.71 -2.05
N VAL A 66 10.32 25.62 -2.59
CA VAL A 66 10.46 24.28 -1.99
C VAL A 66 11.94 23.90 -1.89
N LYS A 67 12.79 24.38 -2.80
CA LYS A 67 14.24 24.13 -2.78
C LYS A 67 14.95 24.78 -1.60
N VAL A 68 14.50 25.97 -1.18
CA VAL A 68 15.01 26.64 0.02
C VAL A 68 14.62 25.82 1.26
N ALA A 69 13.36 25.40 1.36
CA ALA A 69 12.90 24.54 2.45
C ALA A 69 13.64 23.20 2.51
N GLN A 70 13.86 22.54 1.37
CA GLN A 70 14.64 21.30 1.29
C GLN A 70 16.09 21.49 1.75
N ARG A 71 16.74 22.61 1.38
CA ARG A 71 18.10 22.93 1.81
C ARG A 71 18.18 23.14 3.32
N CYS A 72 17.20 23.82 3.92
CA CYS A 72 17.20 24.10 5.35
C CYS A 72 16.90 22.84 6.20
N PHE A 73 16.00 21.97 5.73
CA PHE A 73 15.46 20.86 6.55
C PHE A 73 15.86 19.46 6.08
N GLY A 74 16.61 19.32 4.99
CA GLY A 74 16.91 18.02 4.38
C GLY A 74 15.72 17.39 3.66
N GLY A 75 14.60 18.11 3.50
CA GLY A 75 13.43 17.66 2.75
C GLY A 75 12.18 18.49 3.02
N TRP A 76 11.26 18.51 2.06
CA TRP A 76 9.98 19.24 2.18
C TRP A 76 9.10 18.70 3.32
N ASN A 77 9.01 17.38 3.46
CA ASN A 77 8.25 16.77 4.56
C ASN A 77 8.87 17.05 5.94
N HIS A 78 10.20 17.21 6.01
CA HIS A 78 10.85 17.65 7.26
C HIS A 78 10.50 19.08 7.60
N ALA A 79 10.46 19.98 6.60
CA ALA A 79 10.02 21.35 6.79
C ALA A 79 8.55 21.43 7.27
N LEU A 80 7.63 20.67 6.67
CA LEU A 80 6.23 20.59 7.12
C LEU A 80 6.11 20.10 8.56
N ARG A 81 6.87 19.06 8.95
CA ARG A 81 6.90 18.57 10.33
C ARG A 81 7.46 19.59 11.31
N SER A 82 8.54 20.27 10.95
CA SER A 82 9.12 21.35 11.77
C SER A 82 8.16 22.54 11.91
N ALA A 83 7.27 22.75 10.94
CA ALA A 83 6.20 23.73 11.01
C ALA A 83 4.96 23.27 11.79
N GLY A 84 4.97 22.05 12.34
CA GLY A 84 3.87 21.48 13.13
C GLY A 84 2.77 20.80 12.31
N PHE A 85 3.03 20.52 11.03
CA PHE A 85 2.07 19.89 10.13
C PHE A 85 2.41 18.45 9.78
N GLU A 86 1.37 17.64 9.58
CA GLU A 86 1.51 16.31 9.01
C GLU A 86 1.53 16.39 7.47
N PRO A 87 2.56 15.84 6.77
CA PRO A 87 2.66 15.98 5.32
C PRO A 87 1.56 15.26 4.54
N HIS A 88 1.02 15.91 3.49
CA HIS A 88 -0.05 15.37 2.61
C HIS A 88 0.27 14.05 1.92
N LYS A 89 1.55 13.81 1.65
CA LYS A 89 2.06 12.53 1.16
C LYS A 89 3.27 12.15 2.01
N GLN A 90 3.05 11.28 2.98
CA GLN A 90 4.13 10.62 3.71
C GLN A 90 4.86 9.64 2.76
N TRP A 91 5.75 10.16 1.90
CA TRP A 91 6.80 9.34 1.35
C TRP A 91 7.81 9.10 2.47
N SER A 92 8.08 7.80 2.72
CA SER A 92 8.87 7.22 3.82
C SER A 92 8.19 7.21 5.21
N ILE A 93 7.11 6.43 5.36
CA ILE A 93 6.69 5.96 6.70
C ILE A 93 7.86 5.15 7.27
N SER A 94 8.40 5.52 8.43
CA SER A 94 9.54 4.81 9.03
C SER A 94 9.13 3.44 9.58
N GLU A 95 10.07 2.53 9.79
CA GLU A 95 9.77 1.22 10.39
C GLU A 95 9.17 1.39 11.80
N GLU A 96 9.71 2.32 12.56
CA GLU A 96 9.24 2.67 13.90
C GLU A 96 7.83 3.26 13.90
N GLN A 97 7.40 3.90 12.81
CA GLN A 97 6.02 4.38 12.67
C GLN A 97 5.06 3.22 12.35
N LEU A 98 5.49 2.29 11.50
CA LEU A 98 4.70 1.10 11.17
C LEU A 98 4.54 0.19 12.40
N HIS A 99 5.63 -0.07 13.14
CA HIS A 99 5.60 -0.86 14.38
C HIS A 99 4.72 -0.21 15.45
N ARG A 100 4.89 1.09 15.72
CA ARG A 100 4.05 1.80 16.70
C ARG A 100 2.57 1.75 16.38
N GLU A 101 2.21 1.71 15.09
CA GLU A 101 0.81 1.59 14.69
C GLU A 101 0.26 0.17 14.88
N ILE A 102 1.09 -0.87 14.68
CA ILE A 102 0.73 -2.25 15.03
C ILE A 102 0.53 -2.37 16.55
N GLU A 103 1.48 -1.86 17.35
CA GLU A 103 1.41 -1.86 18.82
C GLU A 103 0.15 -1.14 19.31
N ARG A 104 -0.10 0.08 18.81
CA ARG A 104 -1.28 0.88 19.18
C ARG A 104 -2.59 0.13 18.93
N LEU A 105 -2.73 -0.50 17.75
CA LEU A 105 -3.93 -1.29 17.44
C LEU A 105 -4.00 -2.56 18.27
N ALA A 106 -2.87 -3.21 18.56
CA ALA A 106 -2.84 -4.38 19.42
C ALA A 106 -3.31 -4.06 20.83
N ASP A 107 -2.87 -2.93 21.39
CA ASP A 107 -3.29 -2.44 22.71
C ASP A 107 -4.79 -2.07 22.72
N GLU A 108 -5.29 -1.44 21.65
CA GLU A 108 -6.70 -1.05 21.54
C GLU A 108 -7.65 -2.25 21.38
N LEU A 109 -7.25 -3.25 20.59
CA LEU A 109 -8.07 -4.43 20.27
C LEU A 109 -7.90 -5.56 21.30
N GLY A 110 -6.82 -5.54 22.08
CA GLY A 110 -6.43 -6.64 22.98
C GLY A 110 -5.89 -7.87 22.25
N HIS A 111 -5.59 -7.76 20.96
CA HIS A 111 -4.99 -8.81 20.14
C HIS A 111 -4.24 -8.20 18.95
N VAL A 112 -3.29 -8.96 18.37
CA VAL A 112 -2.57 -8.55 17.17
C VAL A 112 -3.56 -8.24 16.03
N PRO A 113 -3.46 -7.07 15.36
CA PRO A 113 -4.40 -6.70 14.31
C PRO A 113 -4.26 -7.58 13.07
N SER A 114 -5.39 -7.90 12.45
CA SER A 114 -5.47 -8.47 11.11
C SER A 114 -5.27 -7.40 10.03
N THR A 115 -5.06 -7.83 8.79
CA THR A 115 -5.03 -6.90 7.63
C THR A 115 -6.35 -6.18 7.39
N ILE A 116 -7.48 -6.71 7.88
CA ILE A 116 -8.79 -6.06 7.81
C ILE A 116 -8.86 -4.96 8.86
N GLU A 117 -8.47 -5.25 10.10
CA GLU A 117 -8.47 -4.26 11.19
C GLU A 117 -7.47 -3.14 10.94
N MET A 118 -6.30 -3.44 10.38
CA MET A 118 -5.35 -2.41 9.95
C MET A 118 -5.92 -1.54 8.82
N ARG A 119 -6.76 -2.10 7.94
CA ARG A 119 -7.41 -1.33 6.87
C ARG A 119 -8.53 -0.44 7.42
N ASP A 120 -9.31 -0.95 8.36
CA ASP A 120 -10.51 -0.29 8.86
C ASP A 120 -10.17 0.76 9.93
N SER A 121 -9.18 0.48 10.78
CA SER A 121 -8.85 1.29 11.97
C SER A 121 -7.39 1.78 12.01
N GLY A 122 -6.56 1.36 11.05
CA GLY A 122 -5.15 1.72 11.00
C GLY A 122 -4.87 3.03 10.29
N ARG A 123 -3.82 3.73 10.75
CA ARG A 123 -3.35 4.99 10.14
C ARG A 123 -2.68 4.80 8.79
N TYR A 124 -2.16 3.60 8.52
CA TYR A 124 -1.39 3.31 7.32
C TYR A 124 -2.01 2.16 6.54
N SER A 125 -1.99 2.28 5.21
CA SER A 125 -2.45 1.19 4.34
C SER A 125 -1.63 -0.07 4.57
N VAL A 126 -2.27 -1.24 4.45
CA VAL A 126 -1.58 -2.55 4.48
C VAL A 126 -0.44 -2.63 3.45
N GLY A 127 -0.59 -1.93 2.30
CA GLY A 127 0.45 -1.85 1.27
C GLY A 127 1.74 -1.16 1.75
N SER A 128 1.66 -0.27 2.74
CA SER A 128 2.83 0.37 3.34
C SER A 128 3.72 -0.64 4.08
N TYR A 129 3.10 -1.61 4.75
CA TYR A 129 3.77 -2.69 5.45
C TYR A 129 4.37 -3.70 4.47
N ALA A 130 3.59 -4.16 3.48
CA ALA A 130 4.08 -5.08 2.45
C ALA A 130 5.29 -4.53 1.68
N ARG A 131 5.30 -3.22 1.38
CA ARG A 131 6.43 -2.59 0.70
C ARG A 131 7.71 -2.53 1.54
N ARG A 132 7.60 -2.52 2.87
CA ARG A 132 8.74 -2.42 3.79
C ARG A 132 9.27 -3.78 4.22
N TYR A 133 8.37 -4.70 4.58
CA TYR A 133 8.70 -5.97 5.20
C TYR A 133 8.51 -7.18 4.27
N GLY A 134 7.90 -6.98 3.09
CA GLY A 134 7.53 -8.06 2.18
C GLY A 134 6.09 -8.51 2.40
N THR A 135 5.81 -9.13 3.55
CA THR A 135 4.46 -9.59 3.90
C THR A 135 3.92 -8.95 5.18
N TRP A 136 2.61 -9.12 5.41
CA TRP A 136 1.99 -8.72 6.68
C TRP A 136 2.50 -9.53 7.86
N GLN A 137 2.78 -10.83 7.65
CA GLN A 137 3.37 -11.68 8.67
C GLN A 137 4.73 -11.14 9.10
N ASP A 138 5.60 -10.82 8.13
CA ASP A 138 6.93 -10.27 8.42
C ASP A 138 6.83 -8.94 9.17
N ALA A 139 5.82 -8.11 8.85
CA ALA A 139 5.59 -6.86 9.56
C ALA A 139 5.15 -7.05 11.03
N ILE A 140 4.32 -8.07 11.30
CA ILE A 140 3.89 -8.42 12.67
C ILE A 140 5.07 -8.99 13.48
N GLU A 141 5.86 -9.88 12.88
CA GLU A 141 7.04 -10.48 13.52
C GLU A 141 8.13 -9.42 13.76
N ALA A 142 8.36 -8.50 12.82
CA ALA A 142 9.29 -7.38 12.98
C ALA A 142 8.86 -6.38 14.08
N ALA A 143 7.55 -6.26 14.33
CA ALA A 143 6.99 -5.50 15.44
C ALA A 143 7.05 -6.26 16.79
N GLY A 144 7.62 -7.47 16.83
CA GLY A 144 7.83 -8.24 18.07
C GLY A 144 6.61 -9.05 18.51
N PHE A 145 5.60 -9.23 17.66
CA PHE A 145 4.41 -10.03 17.96
C PHE A 145 4.48 -11.40 17.29
N GLU A 146 3.87 -12.41 17.91
CA GLU A 146 3.62 -13.69 17.26
C GLU A 146 2.47 -13.51 16.24
N TYR A 147 2.70 -13.88 14.98
CA TYR A 147 1.66 -13.81 13.96
C TYR A 147 0.60 -14.90 14.22
N PRO A 148 -0.66 -14.55 14.54
CA PRO A 148 -1.68 -15.53 14.93
C PRO A 148 -2.19 -16.38 13.75
N GLY A 149 -1.58 -16.26 12.57
CA GLY A 149 -2.09 -16.80 11.32
C GLY A 149 -3.22 -15.95 10.74
N ARG A 150 -3.65 -16.27 9.52
CA ARG A 150 -4.95 -15.75 9.04
C ARG A 150 -6.06 -16.36 9.90
N PRO A 151 -7.06 -15.58 10.35
CA PRO A 151 -8.31 -16.13 10.86
C PRO A 151 -8.83 -17.15 9.85
N SER A 152 -8.75 -18.42 10.21
CA SER A 152 -9.04 -19.52 9.30
C SER A 152 -10.00 -20.46 9.99
N GLY A 153 -11.15 -20.61 9.36
CA GLY A 153 -12.21 -21.47 9.84
C GLY A 153 -13.09 -20.84 10.93
N PRO A 154 -14.24 -21.48 11.18
CA PRO A 154 -15.32 -20.98 12.04
C PRO A 154 -14.97 -20.89 13.54
N GLU A 155 -13.87 -21.50 13.98
CA GLU A 155 -13.49 -21.49 15.39
C GLU A 155 -12.67 -20.25 15.80
N HIS A 156 -12.26 -19.41 14.86
CA HIS A 156 -11.49 -18.20 15.17
C HIS A 156 -12.41 -16.99 15.44
N PRO A 157 -12.33 -16.31 16.61
CA PRO A 157 -13.27 -15.25 17.02
C PRO A 157 -13.41 -14.06 16.05
N LEU A 158 -12.37 -13.77 15.28
CA LEU A 158 -12.33 -12.68 14.28
C LEU A 158 -12.61 -13.13 12.84
N TRP A 159 -13.06 -14.37 12.63
CA TRP A 159 -13.34 -14.89 11.30
C TRP A 159 -14.63 -14.27 10.73
N LYS A 160 -14.47 -13.26 9.87
CA LYS A 160 -15.57 -12.57 9.15
C LYS A 160 -15.81 -13.08 7.71
N GLY A 161 -15.19 -14.21 7.34
CA GLY A 161 -15.32 -14.85 6.01
C GLY A 161 -14.28 -14.39 4.97
N GLY A 162 -13.74 -15.36 4.20
CA GLY A 162 -12.85 -15.19 3.03
C GLY A 162 -11.39 -15.63 3.26
N TYR A 163 -10.71 -16.41 2.41
CA TYR A 163 -11.03 -17.10 1.15
C TYR A 163 -11.54 -18.53 1.45
N GLY A 164 -12.73 -18.86 0.95
CA GLY A 164 -13.49 -20.04 1.35
C GLY A 164 -14.68 -19.61 2.20
N ASP A 165 -15.63 -19.03 1.51
CA ASP A 165 -16.82 -18.38 2.03
C ASP A 165 -17.66 -19.36 2.87
N ILE A 166 -18.22 -18.84 3.95
CA ILE A 166 -19.27 -19.51 4.74
C ILE A 166 -20.47 -19.81 3.82
N SER A 167 -20.60 -19.08 2.70
CA SER A 167 -21.59 -19.34 1.66
C SER A 167 -21.48 -20.71 0.99
N TYR A 168 -20.31 -21.37 1.00
CA TYR A 168 -20.15 -22.70 0.40
C TYR A 168 -20.34 -23.84 1.40
N GLY A 169 -20.60 -23.53 2.68
CA GLY A 169 -20.82 -24.50 3.74
C GLY A 169 -19.58 -25.24 4.26
N PRO A 170 -19.71 -25.96 5.39
CA PRO A 170 -18.57 -26.44 6.19
C PRO A 170 -17.62 -27.42 5.49
N ASN A 171 -18.09 -28.18 4.50
CA ASN A 171 -17.26 -29.17 3.81
C ASN A 171 -16.37 -28.57 2.70
N TRP A 172 -16.53 -27.28 2.39
CA TRP A 172 -15.87 -26.62 1.25
C TRP A 172 -14.35 -26.80 1.29
N TYR A 173 -13.71 -26.55 2.43
CA TYR A 173 -12.25 -26.66 2.53
C TYR A 173 -11.73 -28.07 2.19
N ARG A 174 -12.40 -29.10 2.72
CA ARG A 174 -12.07 -30.51 2.45
C ARG A 174 -12.26 -30.84 0.96
N GLN A 175 -13.36 -30.37 0.37
CA GLN A 175 -13.67 -30.64 -1.04
C GLN A 175 -12.76 -29.87 -1.99
N ARG A 176 -12.45 -28.61 -1.69
CA ARG A 176 -11.48 -27.80 -2.44
C ARG A 176 -10.11 -28.45 -2.47
N LYS A 177 -9.61 -28.94 -1.32
CA LYS A 177 -8.33 -29.66 -1.25
C LYS A 177 -8.34 -30.91 -2.14
N ARG A 178 -9.41 -31.72 -2.03
CA ARG A 178 -9.58 -32.93 -2.86
C ARG A 178 -9.69 -32.62 -4.36
N ALA A 179 -10.31 -31.50 -4.75
CA ALA A 179 -10.38 -31.08 -6.13
C ALA A 179 -8.99 -30.70 -6.68
N LEU A 180 -8.21 -29.91 -5.93
CA LEU A 180 -6.83 -29.58 -6.29
C LEU A 180 -5.94 -30.84 -6.42
N GLU A 181 -6.06 -31.79 -5.50
CA GLU A 181 -5.33 -33.06 -5.53
C GLU A 181 -5.74 -33.93 -6.72
N ARG A 182 -7.03 -34.05 -7.01
CA ARG A 182 -7.57 -34.76 -8.18
C ARG A 182 -7.01 -34.18 -9.49
N ASP A 183 -6.93 -32.86 -9.54
CA ASP A 183 -6.53 -32.09 -10.72
C ASP A 183 -5.00 -31.93 -10.84
N GLY A 184 -4.22 -32.65 -10.02
CA GLY A 184 -2.76 -32.63 -10.07
C GLY A 184 -2.15 -31.26 -9.73
N PHE A 185 -2.91 -30.36 -9.12
CA PHE A 185 -2.53 -28.94 -8.93
C PHE A 185 -2.24 -28.21 -10.25
N GLU A 186 -3.02 -28.51 -11.29
CA GLU A 186 -2.92 -27.90 -12.62
C GLU A 186 -4.26 -27.30 -13.08
N CYS A 187 -4.19 -26.26 -13.90
CA CYS A 187 -5.38 -25.71 -14.55
C CYS A 187 -5.98 -26.74 -15.50
N GLN A 188 -7.24 -27.11 -15.30
CA GLN A 188 -7.93 -28.14 -16.09
C GLN A 188 -8.46 -27.63 -17.44
N MET A 189 -8.11 -26.41 -17.86
CA MET A 189 -8.46 -25.96 -19.19
C MET A 189 -7.54 -26.60 -20.23
N PRO A 190 -8.09 -27.22 -21.29
CA PRO A 190 -7.29 -27.83 -22.34
C PRO A 190 -6.21 -26.89 -22.88
N GLY A 191 -4.97 -27.37 -22.95
CA GLY A 191 -3.83 -26.62 -23.46
C GLY A 191 -3.30 -25.52 -22.51
N CYS A 192 -3.80 -25.40 -21.28
CA CYS A 192 -3.26 -24.46 -20.31
C CYS A 192 -2.05 -25.06 -19.56
N PRO A 193 -0.84 -24.46 -19.65
CA PRO A 193 0.34 -24.98 -18.96
C PRO A 193 0.46 -24.49 -17.50
N ILE A 194 -0.55 -23.80 -16.95
CA ILE A 194 -0.44 -23.17 -15.64
C ILE A 194 -0.68 -24.20 -14.53
N ASN A 195 0.39 -24.55 -13.83
CA ASN A 195 0.36 -25.30 -12.58
C ASN A 195 0.37 -24.36 -11.36
N ARG A 196 0.27 -24.94 -10.15
CA ARG A 196 0.25 -24.20 -8.88
C ARG A 196 1.48 -23.34 -8.63
N GLU A 197 2.67 -23.82 -8.96
CA GLU A 197 3.92 -23.07 -8.75
C GLU A 197 3.94 -21.82 -9.63
N THR A 198 3.78 -22.00 -10.95
CA THR A 198 3.66 -20.88 -11.89
C THR A 198 2.51 -19.94 -11.54
N HIS A 199 1.40 -20.48 -11.01
CA HIS A 199 0.28 -19.66 -10.59
C HIS A 199 0.62 -18.77 -9.40
N ARG A 200 1.30 -19.32 -8.39
CA ARG A 200 1.73 -18.57 -7.21
C ARG A 200 2.75 -17.49 -7.58
N GLU A 201 3.73 -17.82 -8.41
CA GLU A 201 4.71 -16.84 -8.89
C GLU A 201 4.06 -15.66 -9.61
N ARG A 202 3.05 -15.94 -10.45
CA ARG A 202 2.45 -14.93 -11.32
C ARG A 202 1.31 -14.13 -10.69
N TRP A 203 0.55 -14.73 -9.75
CA TRP A 203 -0.65 -14.13 -9.17
C TRP A 203 -0.64 -14.03 -7.64
N ASP A 204 0.47 -14.42 -7.00
CA ASP A 204 0.67 -14.42 -5.54
C ASP A 204 -0.50 -15.10 -4.79
N ARG A 205 -1.02 -16.17 -5.37
CA ARG A 205 -2.15 -16.93 -4.82
C ARG A 205 -2.20 -18.35 -5.39
N ASP A 206 -2.94 -19.22 -4.70
CA ASP A 206 -3.17 -20.59 -5.15
C ASP A 206 -4.14 -20.67 -6.35
N LEU A 207 -4.22 -21.83 -7.01
CA LEU A 207 -5.21 -22.07 -8.07
C LEU A 207 -6.64 -21.89 -7.54
N ASN A 208 -7.54 -21.47 -8.42
CA ASN A 208 -8.96 -21.35 -8.12
C ASN A 208 -9.64 -22.72 -8.26
N VAL A 209 -10.68 -22.95 -7.46
CA VAL A 209 -11.59 -24.10 -7.63
C VAL A 209 -12.98 -23.53 -7.85
N HIS A 210 -13.53 -23.80 -9.03
CA HIS A 210 -14.78 -23.22 -9.52
C HIS A 210 -15.92 -24.24 -9.45
N HIS A 211 -17.13 -23.78 -9.13
CA HIS A 211 -18.34 -24.60 -9.22
C HIS A 211 -18.84 -24.64 -10.66
N ILE A 212 -18.83 -25.82 -11.27
CA ILE A 212 -19.27 -26.03 -12.66
C ILE A 212 -20.75 -25.68 -12.84
N THR A 213 -21.60 -26.20 -11.95
CA THR A 213 -23.00 -25.79 -11.80
C THR A 213 -23.04 -24.67 -10.75
N PRO A 214 -23.61 -23.50 -11.06
CA PRO A 214 -23.67 -22.38 -10.13
C PRO A 214 -24.43 -22.72 -8.84
N LEU A 215 -24.05 -22.08 -7.74
CA LEU A 215 -24.66 -22.32 -6.42
C LEU A 215 -26.18 -22.15 -6.39
N GLY A 216 -26.72 -21.21 -7.16
CA GLY A 216 -28.17 -20.95 -7.22
C GLY A 216 -29.00 -22.19 -7.59
N ALA A 217 -28.42 -23.16 -8.31
CA ALA A 217 -29.09 -24.43 -8.64
C ALA A 217 -29.19 -25.41 -7.45
N PHE A 218 -28.53 -25.11 -6.34
CA PHE A 218 -28.50 -25.93 -5.12
C PHE A 218 -29.16 -25.25 -3.93
N ILE A 219 -29.78 -24.09 -4.13
CA ILE A 219 -30.56 -23.38 -3.12
C ILE A 219 -32.00 -23.90 -3.20
N ASP A 220 -32.56 -24.31 -2.07
CA ASP A 220 -33.95 -24.78 -1.99
C ASP A 220 -34.95 -23.61 -1.93
N ALA A 221 -36.25 -23.94 -1.82
CA ALA A 221 -37.32 -22.96 -1.78
C ALA A 221 -37.25 -22.01 -0.57
N ASP A 222 -36.59 -22.45 0.51
CA ASP A 222 -36.42 -21.68 1.74
C ASP A 222 -35.13 -20.82 1.73
N GLY A 223 -34.39 -20.84 0.61
CA GLY A 223 -33.15 -20.09 0.46
C GLY A 223 -31.93 -20.78 1.09
N VAL A 224 -32.05 -22.06 1.47
CA VAL A 224 -30.96 -22.81 2.11
C VAL A 224 -30.12 -23.52 1.05
N LEU A 225 -28.80 -23.31 1.10
CA LEU A 225 -27.86 -23.97 0.20
C LEU A 225 -27.61 -25.43 0.63
N HIS A 226 -27.83 -26.37 -0.28
CA HIS A 226 -27.37 -27.75 -0.15
C HIS A 226 -25.86 -27.88 -0.44
N TYR A 227 -25.03 -27.37 0.47
CA TYR A 227 -23.58 -27.27 0.28
C TYR A 227 -22.89 -28.61 0.00
N GLU A 228 -23.38 -29.71 0.58
CA GLU A 228 -22.82 -31.04 0.35
C GLU A 228 -22.95 -31.48 -1.10
N ARG A 229 -24.05 -31.07 -1.74
CA ARG A 229 -24.34 -31.37 -3.13
C ARG A 229 -23.60 -30.42 -4.07
N SER A 230 -23.58 -29.12 -3.78
CA SER A 230 -22.84 -28.14 -4.59
C SER A 230 -21.34 -28.41 -4.59
N ASN A 231 -20.78 -28.90 -3.48
CA ASN A 231 -19.34 -29.12 -3.32
C ASN A 231 -18.88 -30.54 -3.68
N ARG A 232 -19.72 -31.36 -4.32
CA ARG A 232 -19.27 -32.66 -4.85
C ARG A 232 -18.14 -32.45 -5.84
N LEU A 233 -17.17 -33.37 -5.87
CA LEU A 233 -16.00 -33.21 -6.74
C LEU A 233 -16.41 -33.10 -8.21
N GLU A 234 -17.44 -33.84 -8.62
CA GLU A 234 -17.99 -33.75 -9.98
C GLU A 234 -18.47 -32.35 -10.37
N ASN A 235 -18.79 -31.49 -9.39
CA ASN A 235 -19.22 -30.11 -9.62
C ASN A 235 -18.09 -29.09 -9.44
N LEU A 236 -16.85 -29.53 -9.21
CA LEU A 236 -15.70 -28.66 -8.96
C LEU A 236 -14.64 -28.83 -10.04
N ILE A 237 -14.02 -27.74 -10.47
CA ILE A 237 -12.91 -27.74 -11.43
C ILE A 237 -11.80 -26.77 -11.01
N THR A 238 -10.54 -27.21 -11.10
CA THR A 238 -9.38 -26.35 -10.82
C THR A 238 -8.99 -25.51 -12.02
N LEU A 239 -8.87 -24.19 -11.83
CA LEU A 239 -8.59 -23.21 -12.88
C LEU A 239 -7.54 -22.18 -12.46
N CYS A 240 -6.71 -21.73 -13.40
CA CYS A 240 -5.85 -20.56 -13.20
C CYS A 240 -6.68 -19.26 -13.17
N GLN A 241 -6.09 -18.15 -12.73
CA GLN A 241 -6.78 -16.85 -12.65
C GLN A 241 -7.44 -16.44 -13.97
N ARG A 242 -6.78 -16.64 -15.11
CA ARG A 242 -7.32 -16.28 -16.44
C ARG A 242 -8.55 -17.10 -16.78
N HIS A 243 -8.47 -18.43 -16.62
CA HIS A 243 -9.57 -19.31 -16.99
C HIS A 243 -10.70 -19.33 -15.97
N HIS A 244 -10.42 -19.01 -14.71
CA HIS A 244 -11.47 -18.77 -13.73
C HIS A 244 -12.38 -17.62 -14.14
N MET A 245 -11.80 -16.48 -14.54
CA MET A 245 -12.59 -15.33 -15.03
C MET A 245 -13.38 -15.68 -16.29
N LEU A 246 -12.82 -16.49 -17.20
CA LEU A 246 -13.54 -16.99 -18.36
C LEU A 246 -14.78 -17.78 -17.94
N TRP A 247 -14.65 -18.71 -16.99
CA TRP A 247 -15.76 -19.53 -16.52
C TRP A 247 -16.82 -18.73 -15.77
N GLU A 248 -16.43 -17.69 -15.03
CA GLU A 248 -17.38 -16.76 -14.40
C GLU A 248 -18.25 -16.03 -15.43
N GLU A 249 -17.70 -15.67 -16.59
CA GLU A 249 -18.43 -14.98 -17.66
C GLU A 249 -19.42 -15.89 -18.40
N PHE A 250 -19.06 -17.16 -18.61
CA PHE A 250 -19.90 -18.09 -19.35
C PHE A 250 -20.96 -18.80 -18.50
N ALA A 251 -20.88 -18.74 -17.17
CA ALA A 251 -21.87 -19.37 -16.29
C ALA A 251 -23.32 -18.94 -16.63
N PRO A 252 -24.27 -19.89 -16.84
CA PRO A 252 -24.20 -21.33 -16.54
C PRO A 252 -23.71 -22.22 -17.71
N LEU A 253 -23.33 -21.65 -18.85
CA LEU A 253 -22.80 -22.40 -20.00
C LEU A 253 -21.35 -22.80 -19.74
N GLN A 254 -21.01 -24.05 -20.05
CA GLN A 254 -19.65 -24.54 -19.98
C GLN A 254 -18.96 -24.32 -21.33
N PRO A 255 -17.74 -23.76 -21.36
CA PRO A 255 -16.90 -23.80 -22.55
C PRO A 255 -16.72 -25.26 -22.99
N ASP A 256 -16.72 -25.53 -24.29
CA ASP A 256 -16.42 -26.88 -24.77
C ASP A 256 -14.97 -27.23 -24.42
N ILE A 257 -14.81 -28.26 -23.59
CA ILE A 257 -13.52 -28.74 -23.07
C ILE A 257 -13.07 -30.04 -23.77
N ARG A 258 -13.73 -30.43 -24.86
CA ARG A 258 -13.37 -31.60 -25.68
C ARG A 258 -12.65 -31.25 -26.97
#